data_AF-A0A7W1B756-F1
#
_entry.id   AF-A0A7W1B756-F1
#
_cell.length_a   1.000
_cell.length_b   1.000
_cell.length_c   1.000
_cell.angle_alpha   90.00
_cell.angle_beta   90.00
_cell.angle_gamma   90.00
#
_symmetry.space_group_name_H-M   'P 1'
#
loop_
_entity.id
_entity.type
_entity.pdbx_description
1 polymer ?
#
loop_
_entity_poly.entity_id
_entity_poly.type
_entity_poly.pdbx_seq_one_letter_code
_entity_poly.pdbx_strand_id
1 'polypeptide(L)'
;MQIASAIASEPTASGAWVVEVTNTTFARAAGASPASAASTGVAVPTGSKLTRPHAASPESSATATLTRTAGQGTTRLDRLCPYRKASTVADDNTKVILSCALTGAVTTKKHCAAIPYTPVEIAEEARRAYEAGACVVHIHARNDDGSPTWAKPVFEQIMAETKARCPVLINWSTGGGGPMSERVSHLALRPAIAALNMGSMNYAKWNAAKQQFAFNFVFTNSFDDITAFARTMKEHNVKPEMECFDVGHTNSHRVLAELGLLAAPYHFSFIMGVLGGIPATARHLAFQAEQVPVGSRWKVIGISREQWPLAMAALSLGGDVRVGLEDNFYLPNGEMAKSNGELVAAAVELVKLSGRTVATLEDTKRILWPEGGAN
;
A
#
# COMPACT_ATOMS: atom_id res chain seq x y z
N MET A 1 -30.70 -24.76 -24.64
CA MET A 1 -30.56 -26.15 -24.14
C MET A 1 -30.22 -26.05 -22.65
N GLN A 2 -30.93 -26.81 -21.82
CA GLN A 2 -31.27 -26.55 -20.42
C GLN A 2 -30.10 -26.21 -19.47
N ILE A 3 -30.33 -25.20 -18.62
CA ILE A 3 -29.57 -24.90 -17.40
C ILE A 3 -30.26 -25.65 -16.25
N ALA A 4 -29.53 -26.50 -15.55
CA ALA A 4 -29.97 -27.14 -14.31
C ALA A 4 -29.33 -26.44 -13.10
N SER A 5 -30.16 -26.11 -12.12
CA SER A 5 -29.83 -25.55 -10.81
C SER A 5 -29.43 -26.62 -9.80
N ALA A 6 -28.55 -26.28 -8.84
CA ALA A 6 -28.49 -26.88 -7.50
C ALA A 6 -28.02 -25.77 -6.55
N ILE A 7 -28.90 -25.09 -5.81
CA ILE A 7 -29.50 -25.42 -4.49
C ILE A 7 -28.47 -25.48 -3.34
N ALA A 8 -28.75 -24.63 -2.36
CA ALA A 8 -28.05 -24.37 -1.12
C ALA A 8 -28.04 -25.55 -0.14
N SER A 9 -27.08 -25.56 0.78
CA SER A 9 -27.16 -26.29 2.05
C SER A 9 -26.79 -25.37 3.22
N GLU A 10 -27.74 -25.23 4.14
CA GLU A 10 -27.63 -24.58 5.44
C GLU A 10 -27.08 -25.56 6.52
N PRO A 11 -26.76 -25.09 7.75
CA PRO A 11 -25.65 -25.61 8.56
C PRO A 11 -26.05 -26.71 9.54
N THR A 12 -25.08 -27.51 9.98
CA THR A 12 -25.23 -28.42 11.12
C THR A 12 -24.65 -27.81 12.40
N ALA A 13 -25.49 -27.72 13.43
CA ALA A 13 -25.13 -27.37 14.78
C ALA A 13 -24.53 -28.57 15.52
N SER A 14 -23.31 -28.42 16.04
CA SER A 14 -22.84 -29.10 17.25
C SER A 14 -21.64 -28.35 17.80
N GLY A 15 -21.85 -27.62 18.90
CA GLY A 15 -20.78 -26.96 19.65
C GLY A 15 -19.99 -27.97 20.48
N ALA A 16 -18.67 -27.90 20.37
CA ALA A 16 -17.66 -28.09 21.42
C ALA A 16 -16.28 -28.21 20.73
N TRP A 17 -15.38 -27.27 20.98
CA TRP A 17 -13.97 -27.46 20.67
C TRP A 17 -13.28 -27.90 21.96
N VAL A 18 -12.87 -29.17 22.00
CA VAL A 18 -11.92 -29.70 23.00
C VAL A 18 -10.52 -29.45 22.43
N VAL A 19 -9.69 -28.74 23.19
CA VAL A 19 -8.27 -28.54 22.87
C VAL A 19 -7.50 -29.73 23.44
N GLU A 20 -7.03 -30.62 22.58
CA GLU A 20 -6.10 -31.68 22.94
C GLU A 20 -4.71 -31.35 22.38
N VAL A 21 -3.78 -31.02 23.28
CA VAL A 21 -2.38 -30.74 22.93
C VAL A 21 -1.60 -32.04 22.97
N THR A 22 -1.24 -32.58 21.81
CA THR A 22 -0.29 -33.70 21.72
C THR A 22 1.07 -33.19 21.25
N ASN A 23 2.03 -33.16 22.18
CA ASN A 23 3.44 -32.96 21.88
C ASN A 23 3.99 -34.20 21.18
N THR A 24 4.42 -34.05 19.92
CA THR A 24 5.11 -35.13 19.20
C THR A 24 6.57 -34.72 18.97
N THR A 25 7.46 -35.37 19.72
CA THR A 25 8.91 -35.37 19.54
C THR A 25 9.29 -36.31 18.39
N PHE A 26 10.02 -35.82 17.38
CA PHE A 26 10.58 -36.68 16.34
C PHE A 26 11.97 -37.18 16.72
N ALA A 27 12.09 -38.50 16.89
CA ALA A 27 13.34 -39.23 16.97
C ALA A 27 13.93 -39.44 15.55
N ARG A 28 15.25 -39.24 15.41
CA ARG A 28 16.02 -39.50 14.19
C ARG A 28 16.14 -41.02 13.95
N ALA A 29 15.77 -41.46 12.75
CA ALA A 29 16.16 -42.76 12.21
C ALA A 29 17.34 -42.59 11.24
N ALA A 30 18.39 -43.39 11.44
CA ALA A 30 19.54 -43.51 10.57
C ALA A 30 19.21 -44.41 9.37
N GLY A 31 19.69 -44.05 8.18
CA GLY A 31 19.59 -44.87 6.97
C GLY A 31 20.49 -44.32 5.88
N ALA A 32 21.44 -45.14 5.45
CA ALA A 32 22.58 -44.80 4.61
C ALA A 32 22.22 -44.43 3.16
N SER A 33 23.11 -43.64 2.53
CA SER A 33 23.17 -43.45 1.08
C SER A 33 24.64 -43.46 0.63
N PRO A 34 25.01 -44.06 -0.51
CA PRO A 34 26.38 -44.03 -1.00
C PRO A 34 26.63 -42.92 -2.03
N ALA A 35 27.81 -42.32 -1.89
CA ALA A 35 28.72 -41.80 -2.92
C ALA A 35 28.19 -40.81 -4.00
N SER A 36 28.63 -39.55 -3.92
CA SER A 36 29.83 -39.07 -4.64
C SER A 36 29.98 -37.55 -4.47
N ALA A 37 31.14 -37.12 -3.97
CA ALA A 37 31.57 -35.73 -4.02
C ALA A 37 33.07 -35.71 -4.33
N ALA A 38 33.45 -34.96 -5.36
CA ALA A 38 34.82 -34.56 -5.61
C ALA A 38 34.94 -33.07 -5.30
N SER A 39 35.79 -32.73 -4.32
CA SER A 39 36.54 -31.46 -4.18
C SER A 39 37.45 -31.65 -2.95
N THR A 40 38.79 -31.71 -3.10
CA THR A 40 39.74 -30.58 -3.04
C THR A 40 39.35 -29.54 -1.98
N GLY A 41 40.07 -29.25 -0.90
CA GLY A 41 41.35 -29.67 -0.34
C GLY A 41 41.60 -28.76 0.89
N VAL A 42 42.40 -29.27 1.86
CA VAL A 42 43.41 -28.58 2.71
C VAL A 42 43.06 -27.20 3.34
N ALA A 43 43.37 -26.81 4.59
CA ALA A 43 43.72 -27.36 5.91
C ALA A 43 43.90 -26.11 6.80
N VAL A 44 43.54 -26.13 8.09
CA VAL A 44 43.99 -25.13 9.08
C VAL A 44 44.26 -25.84 10.42
N PRO A 45 45.39 -25.57 11.11
CA PRO A 45 45.80 -26.35 12.28
C PRO A 45 45.37 -25.76 13.64
N THR A 46 45.56 -26.66 14.60
CA THR A 46 45.22 -26.82 16.02
C THR A 46 45.76 -25.81 17.05
N GLY A 47 45.04 -25.75 18.19
CA GLY A 47 45.59 -25.63 19.55
C GLY A 47 45.55 -24.21 20.16
N SER A 48 45.43 -23.98 21.47
CA SER A 48 45.28 -24.84 22.64
C SER A 48 45.01 -23.99 23.90
N LYS A 49 44.27 -24.57 24.84
CA LYS A 49 44.32 -24.47 26.33
C LYS A 49 44.05 -23.16 27.09
N LEU A 50 43.14 -23.33 28.05
CA LEU A 50 42.82 -22.52 29.23
C LEU A 50 43.99 -22.41 30.22
N THR A 51 44.04 -21.28 30.94
CA THR A 51 44.16 -21.23 32.43
C THR A 51 43.70 -19.86 32.96
N ARG A 52 42.99 -19.87 34.11
CA ARG A 52 42.72 -18.70 34.99
C ARG A 52 43.86 -18.56 36.00
N PRO A 53 44.01 -17.37 36.62
CA PRO A 53 43.91 -17.34 38.08
C PRO A 53 43.18 -16.12 38.67
N HIS A 54 42.80 -16.28 39.94
CA HIS A 54 42.19 -15.31 40.88
C HIS A 54 43.08 -14.08 41.19
N ALA A 55 42.46 -12.94 41.52
CA ALA A 55 42.58 -12.29 42.86
C ALA A 55 41.95 -10.88 42.93
N ALA A 56 41.24 -10.65 44.04
CA ALA A 56 41.10 -9.44 44.88
C ALA A 56 40.90 -8.02 44.29
N SER A 57 39.81 -7.38 44.75
CA SER A 57 39.60 -5.92 44.75
C SER A 57 40.47 -5.21 45.79
N PRO A 58 40.65 -3.89 45.65
CA PRO A 58 40.11 -3.01 46.70
C PRO A 58 39.43 -1.73 46.17
N GLU A 59 38.61 -1.17 47.06
CA GLU A 59 37.85 0.07 46.94
C GLU A 59 38.73 1.30 46.78
N SER A 60 38.26 2.31 46.02
CA SER A 60 38.63 3.71 46.26
C SER A 60 37.44 4.63 45.99
N SER A 61 37.19 5.49 46.96
CA SER A 61 36.17 6.53 46.97
C SER A 61 36.64 7.75 46.16
N ALA A 62 35.79 8.21 45.24
CA ALA A 62 35.95 9.51 44.60
C ALA A 62 34.61 10.24 44.62
N THR A 63 34.54 11.26 45.46
CA THR A 63 33.48 12.26 45.53
C THR A 63 33.55 13.16 44.29
N ALA A 64 32.53 13.12 43.44
CA ALA A 64 32.36 14.04 42.32
C ALA A 64 31.12 14.92 42.55
N THR A 65 31.37 16.21 42.75
CA THR A 65 30.40 17.29 42.91
C THR A 65 29.57 17.45 41.63
N LEU A 66 28.26 17.24 41.70
CA LEU A 66 27.32 17.46 40.60
C LEU A 66 26.96 18.96 40.50
N THR A 67 27.59 19.68 39.58
CA THR A 67 27.04 20.95 39.07
C THR A 67 25.84 20.68 38.17
N ARG A 68 24.67 21.18 38.55
CA ARG A 68 23.41 20.99 37.85
C ARG A 68 23.27 22.00 36.71
N THR A 69 23.58 21.58 35.48
CA THR A 69 23.14 22.30 34.27
C THR A 69 21.68 21.95 33.98
N ALA A 70 20.87 22.97 33.69
CA ALA A 70 19.46 22.83 33.36
C ALA A 70 19.30 22.14 31.99
N GLY A 71 19.13 20.82 31.99
CA GLY A 71 18.75 20.04 30.81
C GLY A 71 17.23 20.04 30.61
N GLN A 72 16.81 20.22 29.36
CA GLN A 72 15.43 20.13 28.87
C GLN A 72 14.71 18.90 29.49
N GLY A 73 13.57 19.16 30.13
CA GLY A 73 12.81 18.14 30.83
C GLY A 73 12.24 17.11 29.87
N THR A 74 12.74 15.88 29.96
CA THR A 74 12.04 14.70 29.41
C THR A 74 10.76 14.48 30.21
N THR A 75 9.65 14.29 29.52
CA THR A 75 8.37 14.07 30.18
C THR A 75 8.37 12.71 30.87
N ARG A 76 7.53 12.53 31.90
CA ARG A 76 7.45 11.28 32.68
C ARG A 76 7.14 10.04 31.81
N LEU A 77 6.55 10.25 30.63
CA LEU A 77 6.26 9.21 29.62
C LEU A 77 7.52 8.72 28.89
N ASP A 78 8.48 9.59 28.64
CA ASP A 78 9.73 9.23 27.94
C ASP A 78 10.60 8.26 28.75
N ARG A 79 10.43 8.25 30.09
CA ARG A 79 11.14 7.32 30.98
C ARG A 79 10.53 5.92 31.02
N LEU A 80 9.30 5.72 30.54
CA LEU A 80 8.59 4.45 30.62
C LEU A 80 8.73 3.59 29.36
N CYS A 81 9.25 4.14 28.26
CA CYS A 81 9.39 3.40 27.01
C CYS A 81 10.73 3.74 26.32
N PRO A 82 11.85 3.08 26.69
CA PRO A 82 13.18 3.37 26.14
C PRO A 82 13.34 3.07 24.63
N TYR A 83 12.31 2.51 23.98
CA TYR A 83 12.29 2.17 22.56
C TYR A 83 11.65 3.23 21.66
N ARG A 84 11.02 4.28 22.22
CA ARG A 84 10.53 5.40 21.41
C ARG A 84 11.71 6.31 21.06
N LYS A 85 12.37 6.07 19.91
CA LYS A 85 13.16 7.14 19.29
C LYS A 85 12.19 8.26 18.96
N ALA A 86 12.32 9.39 19.65
CA ALA A 86 11.61 10.61 19.29
C ALA A 86 12.00 10.97 17.85
N SER A 87 11.08 10.76 16.91
CA SER A 87 11.17 11.36 15.57
C SER A 87 11.06 12.86 15.75
N THR A 88 12.07 13.61 15.32
CA THR A 88 12.08 15.08 15.31
C THR A 88 11.31 15.67 14.12
N VAL A 89 10.77 14.83 13.24
CA VAL A 89 9.77 15.24 12.25
C VAL A 89 8.44 15.35 13.00
N ALA A 90 7.80 16.52 12.93
CA ALA A 90 6.53 16.83 13.58
C ALA A 90 5.50 15.69 13.44
N ASP A 91 4.60 15.60 14.41
CA ASP A 91 3.62 14.54 14.71
C ASP A 91 2.55 14.26 13.61
N ASP A 92 2.86 14.49 12.33
CA ASP A 92 1.99 14.29 11.16
C ASP A 92 1.77 12.80 10.82
N ASN A 93 2.54 11.87 11.42
CA ASN A 93 2.26 10.43 11.29
C ASN A 93 0.97 9.99 12.01
N THR A 94 0.41 10.82 12.89
CA THR A 94 -0.91 10.57 13.51
C THR A 94 -2.07 10.76 12.53
N LYS A 95 -1.84 11.43 11.41
CA LYS A 95 -2.80 11.64 10.32
C LYS A 95 -2.65 10.56 9.26
N VAL A 96 -3.79 10.00 8.83
CA VAL A 96 -3.89 8.99 7.78
C VAL A 96 -4.54 9.61 6.56
N ILE A 97 -3.80 9.69 5.46
CA ILE A 97 -4.35 10.02 4.16
C ILE A 97 -5.16 8.80 3.70
N LEU A 98 -6.48 8.96 3.67
CA LEU A 98 -7.39 7.95 3.18
C LEU A 98 -7.76 8.27 1.73
N SER A 99 -7.41 7.37 0.83
CA SER A 99 -7.72 7.49 -0.60
C SER A 99 -8.78 6.48 -1.02
N CYS A 100 -9.60 6.85 -2.01
CA CYS A 100 -10.65 6.01 -2.54
C CYS A 100 -10.53 5.80 -4.06
N ALA A 101 -10.36 4.57 -4.51
CA ALA A 101 -10.28 4.23 -5.93
C ALA A 101 -11.64 3.78 -6.46
N LEU A 102 -12.23 4.62 -7.31
CA LEU A 102 -13.69 4.58 -7.50
C LEU A 102 -14.15 3.44 -8.42
N THR A 103 -13.38 3.10 -9.44
CA THR A 103 -13.89 2.25 -10.54
C THR A 103 -12.88 1.26 -11.16
N GLY A 104 -11.61 1.63 -11.34
CA GLY A 104 -10.63 0.80 -12.05
C GLY A 104 -10.86 0.65 -13.54
N ALA A 105 -10.16 -0.32 -14.14
CA ALA A 105 -10.27 -0.65 -15.56
C ALA A 105 -10.63 -2.13 -15.84
N VAL A 106 -10.39 -3.04 -14.89
CA VAL A 106 -10.51 -4.50 -15.12
C VAL A 106 -11.89 -5.04 -14.75
N THR A 107 -12.45 -4.54 -13.65
CA THR A 107 -13.75 -5.00 -13.12
C THR A 107 -14.89 -4.20 -13.75
N THR A 108 -16.13 -4.69 -13.62
CA THR A 108 -17.30 -4.17 -14.35
C THR A 108 -18.55 -4.33 -13.50
N LYS A 109 -19.67 -3.67 -13.84
CA LYS A 109 -20.99 -3.83 -13.19
C LYS A 109 -21.49 -5.28 -13.07
N LYS A 110 -21.01 -6.21 -13.92
CA LYS A 110 -21.24 -7.66 -13.78
C LYS A 110 -20.65 -8.27 -12.49
N HIS A 111 -19.59 -7.68 -11.96
CA HIS A 111 -18.90 -8.12 -10.75
C HIS A 111 -19.46 -7.42 -9.50
N CYS A 112 -19.74 -6.12 -9.60
CA CYS A 112 -20.37 -5.32 -8.56
C CYS A 112 -21.18 -4.20 -9.21
N ALA A 113 -22.50 -4.18 -8.98
CA ALA A 113 -23.41 -3.22 -9.62
C ALA A 113 -23.13 -1.75 -9.26
N ALA A 114 -22.45 -1.51 -8.13
CA ALA A 114 -22.13 -0.18 -7.64
C ALA A 114 -20.95 0.50 -8.37
N ILE A 115 -20.23 -0.20 -9.25
CA ILE A 115 -19.08 0.37 -9.98
C ILE A 115 -19.58 1.52 -10.88
N PRO A 116 -19.09 2.77 -10.70
CA PRO A 116 -19.52 3.90 -11.50
C PRO A 116 -18.84 3.91 -12.87
N TYR A 117 -19.60 4.23 -13.92
CA TYR A 117 -19.12 4.31 -15.30
C TYR A 117 -19.15 5.74 -15.85
N THR A 118 -20.29 6.41 -15.72
CA THR A 118 -20.48 7.73 -16.33
C THR A 118 -19.81 8.84 -15.50
N PRO A 119 -19.48 10.00 -16.09
CA PRO A 119 -18.92 11.12 -15.33
C PRO A 119 -19.74 11.54 -14.10
N VAL A 120 -21.08 11.50 -14.21
CA VAL A 120 -21.99 11.82 -13.11
C VAL A 120 -21.96 10.74 -12.03
N GLU A 121 -21.97 9.44 -12.41
CA GLU A 121 -21.85 8.34 -11.45
C GLU A 121 -20.52 8.41 -10.69
N ILE A 122 -19.42 8.69 -11.40
CA ILE A 122 -18.07 8.81 -10.83
C ILE A 122 -18.03 9.99 -9.85
N ALA A 123 -18.54 11.15 -10.23
CA ALA A 123 -18.55 12.33 -9.38
C ALA A 123 -19.42 12.15 -8.13
N GLU A 124 -20.53 11.42 -8.25
CA GLU A 124 -21.40 11.11 -7.11
C GLU A 124 -20.75 10.11 -6.15
N GLU A 125 -20.02 9.11 -6.67
CA GLU A 125 -19.20 8.22 -5.84
C GLU A 125 -18.01 8.97 -5.20
N ALA A 126 -17.41 9.94 -5.89
CA ALA A 126 -16.39 10.81 -5.32
C ALA A 126 -16.93 11.64 -4.15
N ARG A 127 -18.16 12.17 -4.27
CA ARG A 127 -18.87 12.87 -3.19
C ARG A 127 -19.10 11.94 -2.00
N ARG A 128 -19.64 10.74 -2.23
CA ARG A 128 -19.89 9.75 -1.16
C ARG A 128 -18.60 9.32 -0.45
N ALA A 129 -17.52 9.10 -1.20
CA ALA A 129 -16.20 8.79 -0.64
C ALA A 129 -15.66 9.97 0.19
N TYR A 130 -15.78 11.20 -0.31
CA TYR A 130 -15.34 12.40 0.40
C TYR A 130 -16.09 12.61 1.72
N GLU A 131 -17.43 12.55 1.68
CA GLU A 131 -18.28 12.71 2.86
C GLU A 131 -18.04 11.63 3.92
N ALA A 132 -17.67 10.42 3.48
CA ALA A 132 -17.29 9.35 4.38
C ALA A 132 -15.91 9.57 5.02
N GLY A 133 -15.01 10.34 4.40
CA GLY A 133 -13.72 10.73 4.97
C GLY A 133 -12.51 10.62 4.03
N ALA A 134 -12.68 10.22 2.78
CA ALA A 134 -11.57 10.19 1.83
C ALA A 134 -11.15 11.61 1.42
N CYS A 135 -9.85 11.89 1.38
CA CYS A 135 -9.32 13.18 0.94
C CYS A 135 -8.76 13.15 -0.48
N VAL A 136 -8.53 11.95 -1.03
CA VAL A 136 -8.06 11.71 -2.40
C VAL A 136 -8.98 10.69 -3.06
N VAL A 137 -9.39 10.93 -4.31
CA VAL A 137 -10.06 9.93 -5.15
C VAL A 137 -9.21 9.57 -6.35
N HIS A 138 -8.96 8.29 -6.54
CA HIS A 138 -8.28 7.74 -7.71
C HIS A 138 -9.31 7.32 -8.75
N ILE A 139 -9.12 7.77 -9.98
CA ILE A 139 -10.13 7.70 -11.02
C ILE A 139 -9.54 7.21 -12.33
N HIS A 140 -10.23 6.21 -12.88
CA HIS A 140 -10.17 5.81 -14.28
C HIS A 140 -11.42 6.32 -14.99
N ALA A 141 -11.28 6.76 -16.24
CA ALA A 141 -12.43 7.07 -17.08
C ALA A 141 -12.92 5.80 -17.81
N ARG A 142 -14.23 5.73 -18.02
CA ARG A 142 -14.89 4.65 -18.77
C ARG A 142 -15.84 5.25 -19.79
N ASN A 143 -16.12 4.48 -20.85
CA ASN A 143 -17.25 4.71 -21.73
C ASN A 143 -18.54 4.20 -21.04
N ASP A 144 -19.71 4.55 -21.60
CA ASP A 144 -21.01 4.17 -21.03
C ASP A 144 -21.23 2.64 -20.95
N ASP A 145 -20.55 1.87 -21.80
CA ASP A 145 -20.56 0.40 -21.78
C ASP A 145 -19.64 -0.22 -20.70
N GLY A 146 -18.86 0.62 -20.01
CA GLY A 146 -17.91 0.25 -18.98
C GLY A 146 -16.50 -0.04 -19.47
N SER A 147 -16.22 0.02 -20.78
CA SER A 147 -14.86 -0.12 -21.31
C SER A 147 -13.98 1.06 -20.87
N PRO A 148 -12.68 0.86 -20.62
CA PRO A 148 -11.78 1.95 -20.25
C PRO A 148 -11.59 2.93 -21.42
N THR A 149 -11.38 4.21 -21.09
CA THR A 149 -11.06 5.26 -22.08
C THR A 149 -10.01 6.22 -21.55
N TRP A 150 -9.18 6.76 -22.45
CA TRP A 150 -8.20 7.81 -22.17
C TRP A 150 -8.58 9.15 -22.80
N ALA A 151 -9.81 9.27 -23.31
CA ALA A 151 -10.28 10.46 -23.99
C ALA A 151 -10.32 11.66 -23.03
N LYS A 152 -9.46 12.66 -23.28
CA LYS A 152 -9.42 13.91 -22.49
C LYS A 152 -10.80 14.56 -22.25
N PRO A 153 -11.73 14.63 -23.22
CA PRO A 153 -13.07 15.20 -22.97
C PRO A 153 -13.85 14.47 -21.87
N VAL A 154 -13.66 13.16 -21.70
CA VAL A 154 -14.35 12.40 -20.64
C VAL A 154 -13.77 12.76 -19.27
N PHE A 155 -12.44 12.86 -19.15
CA PHE A 155 -11.79 13.33 -17.92
C PHE A 155 -12.17 14.77 -17.57
N GLU A 156 -12.33 15.64 -18.56
CA GLU A 156 -12.78 17.02 -18.36
C GLU A 156 -14.19 17.07 -17.76
N GLN A 157 -15.11 16.26 -18.29
CA GLN A 157 -16.46 16.12 -17.73
C GLN A 157 -16.43 15.56 -16.30
N ILE A 158 -15.64 14.50 -16.05
CA ILE A 158 -15.49 13.95 -14.69
C ILE A 158 -14.97 15.02 -13.72
N MET A 159 -13.96 15.79 -14.14
CA MET A 159 -13.39 16.86 -13.30
C MET A 159 -14.44 17.93 -12.97
N ALA A 160 -15.19 18.40 -13.97
CA ALA A 160 -16.22 19.40 -13.79
C ALA A 160 -17.32 18.92 -12.83
N GLU A 161 -17.85 17.71 -13.06
CA GLU A 161 -18.89 17.10 -12.23
C GLU A 161 -18.41 16.87 -10.79
N THR A 162 -17.16 16.43 -10.61
CA THR A 162 -16.57 16.17 -9.29
C THR A 162 -16.39 17.48 -8.51
N LYS A 163 -15.77 18.49 -9.13
CA LYS A 163 -15.54 19.81 -8.51
C LYS A 163 -16.85 20.51 -8.12
N ALA A 164 -17.93 20.28 -8.87
CA ALA A 164 -19.24 20.81 -8.55
C ALA A 164 -19.88 20.17 -7.29
N ARG A 165 -19.42 18.99 -6.86
CA ARG A 165 -20.02 18.22 -5.76
C ARG A 165 -19.18 18.18 -4.49
N CYS A 166 -17.86 18.10 -4.60
CA CYS A 166 -16.98 18.05 -3.45
C CYS A 166 -15.57 18.58 -3.74
N PRO A 167 -14.84 19.08 -2.73
CA PRO A 167 -13.49 19.63 -2.88
C PRO A 167 -12.38 18.55 -2.84
N VAL A 168 -12.71 17.29 -3.11
CA VAL A 168 -11.78 16.16 -2.98
C VAL A 168 -10.57 16.31 -3.92
N LEU A 169 -9.38 15.86 -3.48
CA LEU A 169 -8.22 15.85 -4.36
C LEU A 169 -8.36 14.75 -5.40
N ILE A 170 -8.15 15.13 -6.65
CA ILE A 170 -8.26 14.22 -7.78
C ILE A 170 -6.90 13.58 -8.06
N ASN A 171 -6.88 12.24 -8.12
CA ASN A 171 -5.79 11.41 -8.61
C ASN A 171 -6.18 10.75 -9.94
N TRP A 172 -5.53 11.13 -11.04
CA TRP A 172 -5.75 10.51 -12.35
C TRP A 172 -4.90 9.27 -12.56
N SER A 173 -5.53 8.21 -13.04
CA SER A 173 -4.78 7.05 -13.52
C SER A 173 -4.02 7.36 -14.82
N THR A 174 -2.77 6.90 -14.90
CA THR A 174 -2.00 6.78 -16.16
C THR A 174 -1.71 5.30 -16.50
N GLY A 175 -2.30 4.39 -15.72
CA GLY A 175 -2.19 2.95 -15.92
C GLY A 175 -3.08 2.42 -17.05
N GLY A 176 -3.12 1.10 -17.17
CA GLY A 176 -3.86 0.40 -18.23
C GLY A 176 -3.04 0.17 -19.50
N GLY A 177 -3.70 -0.38 -20.53
CA GLY A 177 -3.08 -0.65 -21.83
C GLY A 177 -3.16 0.55 -22.78
N GLY A 178 -2.44 0.50 -23.90
CA GLY A 178 -2.50 1.52 -24.95
C GLY A 178 -1.27 2.43 -25.03
N PRO A 179 -1.18 3.29 -26.07
CA PRO A 179 -0.04 4.14 -26.31
C PRO A 179 0.24 5.09 -25.13
N MET A 180 1.53 5.28 -24.82
CA MET A 180 2.01 6.22 -23.81
C MET A 180 1.33 7.59 -23.92
N SER A 181 1.31 8.17 -25.12
CA SER A 181 0.80 9.52 -25.38
C SER A 181 -0.67 9.70 -24.98
N GLU A 182 -1.49 8.68 -25.18
CA GLU A 182 -2.90 8.71 -24.81
C GLU A 182 -3.05 8.69 -23.28
N ARG A 183 -2.27 7.84 -22.60
CA ARG A 183 -2.30 7.60 -21.14
C ARG A 183 -1.87 8.79 -20.27
N VAL A 184 -1.31 9.84 -20.85
CA VAL A 184 -0.96 11.08 -20.12
C VAL A 184 -1.59 12.35 -20.69
N SER A 185 -2.30 12.27 -21.82
CA SER A 185 -2.88 13.44 -22.49
C SER A 185 -3.84 14.24 -21.59
N HIS A 186 -4.56 13.55 -20.69
CA HIS A 186 -5.49 14.14 -19.73
C HIS A 186 -4.80 14.83 -18.55
N LEU A 187 -3.49 14.67 -18.35
CA LEU A 187 -2.74 15.41 -17.32
C LEU A 187 -2.70 16.91 -17.60
N ALA A 188 -2.98 17.34 -18.84
CA ALA A 188 -3.19 18.74 -19.19
C ALA A 188 -4.35 19.40 -18.40
N LEU A 189 -5.25 18.60 -17.81
CA LEU A 189 -6.31 19.08 -16.91
C LEU A 189 -5.79 19.40 -15.49
N ARG A 190 -4.51 19.14 -15.21
CA ARG A 190 -3.81 19.44 -13.94
C ARG A 190 -4.53 18.88 -12.71
N PRO A 191 -4.73 17.55 -12.61
CA PRO A 191 -5.14 16.96 -11.33
C PRO A 191 -4.09 17.27 -10.24
N ALA A 192 -4.46 17.12 -8.97
CA ALA A 192 -3.49 17.28 -7.89
C ALA A 192 -2.45 16.15 -7.93
N ILE A 193 -2.91 14.93 -8.19
CA ILE A 193 -2.11 13.70 -8.17
C ILE A 193 -2.33 12.94 -9.48
N ALA A 194 -1.34 12.17 -9.90
CA ALA A 194 -1.54 11.12 -10.90
C ALA A 194 -0.76 9.86 -10.53
N ALA A 195 -1.37 8.71 -10.76
CA ALA A 195 -0.76 7.41 -10.54
C ALA A 195 0.36 7.16 -11.55
N LEU A 196 1.52 6.70 -11.08
CA LEU A 196 2.72 6.40 -11.87
C LEU A 196 3.16 4.97 -11.57
N ASN A 197 2.94 4.05 -12.51
CA ASN A 197 3.32 2.66 -12.36
C ASN A 197 4.84 2.49 -12.48
N MET A 198 5.48 1.96 -11.44
CA MET A 198 6.95 2.02 -11.27
C MET A 198 7.72 0.81 -11.81
N GLY A 199 7.10 -0.01 -12.66
CA GLY A 199 7.80 -1.09 -13.34
C GLY A 199 6.90 -2.00 -14.18
N SER A 200 7.54 -2.75 -15.08
CA SER A 200 6.91 -3.79 -15.87
C SER A 200 6.78 -5.09 -15.08
N MET A 201 5.66 -5.80 -15.24
CA MET A 201 5.43 -7.07 -14.56
C MET A 201 4.42 -7.95 -15.30
N ASN A 202 4.38 -9.23 -14.96
CA ASN A 202 3.21 -10.05 -15.25
C ASN A 202 2.03 -9.55 -14.43
N TYR A 203 0.88 -9.40 -15.06
CA TYR A 203 -0.35 -8.95 -14.42
C TYR A 203 -1.46 -9.96 -14.75
N ALA A 204 -1.84 -10.77 -13.75
CA ALA A 204 -2.71 -11.91 -14.00
C ALA A 204 -3.69 -12.21 -12.86
N LYS A 205 -4.68 -13.03 -13.18
CA LYS A 205 -5.56 -13.69 -12.20
C LYS A 205 -5.67 -15.16 -12.51
N TRP A 206 -5.09 -16.00 -11.66
CA TRP A 206 -5.20 -17.44 -11.75
C TRP A 206 -6.50 -17.95 -11.13
N ASN A 207 -7.19 -18.85 -11.82
CA ASN A 207 -8.30 -19.62 -11.28
C ASN A 207 -7.85 -21.07 -11.10
N ALA A 208 -7.52 -21.44 -9.85
CA ALA A 208 -7.02 -22.77 -9.53
C ALA A 208 -8.06 -23.87 -9.77
N ALA A 209 -9.35 -23.63 -9.54
CA ALA A 209 -10.39 -24.63 -9.78
C ALA A 209 -10.54 -24.97 -11.27
N LYS A 210 -10.37 -23.96 -12.14
CA LYS A 210 -10.48 -24.12 -13.60
C LYS A 210 -9.13 -24.35 -14.29
N GLN A 211 -8.02 -24.33 -13.55
CA GLN A 211 -6.65 -24.42 -14.08
C GLN A 211 -6.40 -23.47 -15.27
N GLN A 212 -6.93 -22.25 -15.20
CA GLN A 212 -6.81 -21.27 -16.27
C GLN A 212 -6.69 -19.85 -15.73
N PHE A 213 -6.15 -18.95 -16.55
CA PHE A 213 -6.16 -17.53 -16.24
C PHE A 213 -7.53 -16.92 -16.54
N ALA A 214 -8.06 -16.12 -15.61
CA ALA A 214 -9.21 -15.26 -15.88
C ALA A 214 -8.79 -14.06 -16.77
N PHE A 215 -7.57 -13.57 -16.56
CA PHE A 215 -6.83 -12.72 -17.48
C PHE A 215 -5.33 -12.91 -17.22
N ASN A 216 -4.50 -12.66 -18.24
CA ASN A 216 -3.06 -12.49 -18.11
C ASN A 216 -2.57 -11.54 -19.20
N PHE A 217 -1.63 -10.66 -18.86
CA PHE A 217 -0.87 -9.84 -19.80
C PHE A 217 0.41 -9.32 -19.12
N VAL A 218 1.34 -8.80 -19.91
CA VAL A 218 2.47 -8.02 -19.38
C VAL A 218 2.02 -6.59 -19.22
N PHE A 219 1.99 -6.10 -17.98
CA PHE A 219 1.76 -4.69 -17.72
C PHE A 219 3.06 -3.94 -17.92
N THR A 220 3.17 -3.23 -19.05
CA THR A 220 4.44 -2.66 -19.51
C THR A 220 4.59 -1.22 -19.02
N ASN A 221 5.64 -0.97 -18.24
CA ASN A 221 6.10 0.36 -17.84
C ASN A 221 7.64 0.32 -17.84
N SER A 222 8.23 0.54 -19.01
CA SER A 222 9.69 0.63 -19.15
C SER A 222 10.24 1.88 -18.43
N PHE A 223 11.55 1.97 -18.20
CA PHE A 223 12.12 3.21 -17.65
C PHE A 223 11.92 4.42 -18.58
N ASP A 224 11.90 4.21 -19.90
CA ASP A 224 11.62 5.28 -20.87
C ASP A 224 10.19 5.81 -20.66
N ASP A 225 9.23 4.89 -20.54
CA ASP A 225 7.83 5.18 -20.27
C ASP A 225 7.63 5.92 -18.94
N ILE A 226 8.19 5.37 -17.86
CA ILE A 226 8.10 5.95 -16.51
C ILE A 226 8.71 7.36 -16.49
N THR A 227 9.86 7.54 -17.16
CA THR A 227 10.55 8.83 -17.24
C THR A 227 9.72 9.84 -18.04
N ALA A 228 9.12 9.43 -19.17
CA ALA A 228 8.26 10.29 -19.98
C ALA A 228 6.99 10.71 -19.21
N PHE A 229 6.37 9.77 -18.49
CA PHE A 229 5.23 10.06 -17.61
C PHE A 229 5.60 11.05 -16.51
N ALA A 230 6.70 10.79 -15.79
CA ALA A 230 7.15 11.69 -14.73
C ALA A 230 7.50 13.10 -15.23
N ARG A 231 8.08 13.23 -16.43
CA ARG A 231 8.28 14.53 -17.10
C ARG A 231 6.94 15.23 -17.36
N THR A 232 5.97 14.53 -17.94
CA THR A 232 4.64 15.09 -18.24
C THR A 232 3.92 15.53 -16.95
N MET A 233 4.01 14.72 -15.89
CA MET A 233 3.48 15.08 -14.57
C MET A 233 4.14 16.36 -14.03
N LYS A 234 5.48 16.47 -14.12
CA LYS A 234 6.22 17.66 -13.69
C LYS A 234 5.83 18.90 -14.52
N GLU A 235 5.71 18.78 -15.83
CA GLU A 235 5.28 19.86 -16.74
C GLU A 235 3.89 20.42 -16.38
N HIS A 236 3.00 19.56 -15.89
CA HIS A 236 1.65 19.93 -15.47
C HIS A 236 1.50 20.16 -13.96
N ASN A 237 2.61 20.20 -13.22
CA ASN A 237 2.63 20.35 -11.76
C ASN A 237 1.74 19.33 -11.03
N VAL A 238 1.79 18.07 -11.48
CA VAL A 238 1.04 16.95 -10.91
C VAL A 238 1.96 16.13 -10.01
N LYS A 239 1.54 15.83 -8.78
CA LYS A 239 2.34 14.99 -7.88
C LYS A 239 2.23 13.51 -8.29
N PRO A 240 3.34 12.80 -8.54
CA PRO A 240 3.30 11.38 -8.82
C PRO A 240 2.93 10.56 -7.56
N GLU A 241 1.91 9.72 -7.67
CA GLU A 241 1.67 8.59 -6.76
C GLU A 241 2.35 7.35 -7.34
N MET A 242 3.48 6.95 -6.78
CA MET A 242 4.31 5.86 -7.29
C MET A 242 3.72 4.49 -6.93
N GLU A 243 3.05 3.87 -7.90
CA GLU A 243 2.43 2.56 -7.79
C GLU A 243 3.48 1.44 -7.92
N CYS A 244 3.76 0.79 -6.80
CA CYS A 244 4.80 -0.22 -6.64
C CYS A 244 4.17 -1.58 -6.31
N PHE A 245 4.31 -2.53 -7.22
CA PHE A 245 3.81 -3.89 -7.07
C PHE A 245 4.86 -4.84 -6.48
N ASP A 246 6.10 -4.38 -6.36
CA ASP A 246 7.20 -5.12 -5.76
C ASP A 246 8.27 -4.14 -5.23
N VAL A 247 9.21 -4.64 -4.44
CA VAL A 247 10.32 -3.87 -3.86
C VAL A 247 11.24 -3.29 -4.95
N GLY A 248 11.39 -3.99 -6.08
CA GLY A 248 12.11 -3.47 -7.24
C GLY A 248 11.50 -2.17 -7.77
N HIS A 249 10.17 -2.09 -7.79
CA HIS A 249 9.44 -0.88 -8.21
C HIS A 249 9.64 0.26 -7.21
N THR A 250 9.60 -0.06 -5.90
CA THR A 250 9.89 0.92 -4.85
C THR A 250 11.30 1.49 -5.04
N ASN A 251 12.30 0.66 -5.36
CA ASN A 251 13.68 1.11 -5.58
C ASN A 251 13.84 1.96 -6.86
N SER A 252 12.98 1.79 -7.87
CA SER A 252 13.04 2.56 -9.13
C SER A 252 12.89 4.08 -8.93
N HIS A 253 12.31 4.54 -7.81
CA HIS A 253 12.13 5.97 -7.52
C HIS A 253 13.46 6.75 -7.55
N ARG A 254 14.58 6.11 -7.17
CA ARG A 254 15.91 6.76 -7.11
C ARG A 254 16.30 7.34 -8.47
N VAL A 255 15.95 6.66 -9.56
CA VAL A 255 16.26 7.11 -10.92
C VAL A 255 15.52 8.41 -11.21
N LEU A 256 14.22 8.47 -10.90
CA LEU A 256 13.42 9.67 -11.12
C LEU A 256 13.84 10.83 -10.20
N ALA A 257 14.25 10.52 -8.97
CA ALA A 257 14.79 11.51 -8.03
C ALA A 257 16.12 12.10 -8.53
N GLU A 258 17.07 11.26 -8.96
CA GLU A 258 18.37 11.69 -9.53
C GLU A 258 18.19 12.53 -10.80
N LEU A 259 17.18 12.22 -11.63
CA LEU A 259 16.80 13.02 -12.79
C LEU A 259 16.07 14.32 -12.43
N GLY A 260 15.79 14.58 -11.15
CA GLY A 260 15.05 15.73 -10.67
C GLY A 260 13.58 15.74 -11.11
N LEU A 261 12.98 14.58 -11.39
CA LEU A 261 11.59 14.43 -11.82
C LEU A 261 10.62 14.26 -10.66
N LEU A 262 11.12 13.97 -9.45
CA LEU A 262 10.33 13.87 -8.23
C LEU A 262 10.71 14.97 -7.24
N ALA A 263 9.72 15.48 -6.52
CA ALA A 263 9.91 16.36 -5.37
C ALA A 263 9.52 15.61 -4.08
N ALA A 264 10.40 15.68 -3.07
CA ALA A 264 10.09 15.20 -1.74
C ALA A 264 9.03 16.10 -1.06
N PRO A 265 8.21 15.57 -0.14
CA PRO A 265 8.14 14.18 0.29
C PRO A 265 7.55 13.29 -0.82
N TYR A 266 8.12 12.10 -1.02
CA TYR A 266 7.63 11.18 -2.04
C TYR A 266 6.33 10.51 -1.60
N HIS A 267 5.53 10.05 -2.57
CA HIS A 267 4.23 9.44 -2.33
C HIS A 267 4.17 8.08 -3.01
N PHE A 268 4.22 7.01 -2.22
CA PHE A 268 4.21 5.63 -2.69
C PHE A 268 2.86 4.96 -2.46
N SER A 269 2.51 4.03 -3.33
CA SER A 269 1.38 3.12 -3.19
C SER A 269 1.86 1.69 -3.37
N PHE A 270 1.61 0.83 -2.39
CA PHE A 270 1.99 -0.58 -2.43
C PHE A 270 0.80 -1.44 -2.83
N ILE A 271 0.81 -1.93 -4.07
CA ILE A 271 -0.24 -2.80 -4.59
C ILE A 271 0.15 -4.23 -4.29
N MET A 272 -0.66 -4.91 -3.48
CA MET A 272 -0.33 -6.24 -2.97
C MET A 272 -1.41 -7.27 -3.31
N GLY A 273 -0.97 -8.48 -3.70
CA GLY A 273 -1.87 -9.60 -4.03
C GLY A 273 -2.29 -9.70 -5.49
N VAL A 274 -1.72 -8.88 -6.39
CA VAL A 274 -1.78 -9.10 -7.83
C VAL A 274 -0.80 -10.21 -8.21
N LEU A 275 -1.26 -11.21 -8.96
CA LEU A 275 -0.39 -12.30 -9.39
C LEU A 275 0.66 -11.77 -10.38
N GLY A 276 1.93 -12.01 -10.03
CA GLY A 276 3.10 -11.48 -10.73
C GLY A 276 3.83 -10.39 -9.93
N GLY A 277 3.21 -9.87 -8.86
CA GLY A 277 3.84 -8.96 -7.91
C GLY A 277 3.97 -9.57 -6.51
N ILE A 278 4.19 -8.70 -5.52
CA ILE A 278 4.45 -9.09 -4.14
C ILE A 278 3.22 -9.73 -3.47
N PRO A 279 3.39 -10.80 -2.67
CA PRO A 279 2.28 -11.43 -1.96
C PRO A 279 1.65 -10.52 -0.91
N ALA A 280 0.32 -10.55 -0.79
CA ALA A 280 -0.47 -9.79 0.18
C ALA A 280 -0.32 -10.33 1.62
N THR A 281 0.79 -10.04 2.30
CA THR A 281 0.95 -10.35 3.72
C THR A 281 1.58 -9.19 4.48
N ALA A 282 1.29 -9.08 5.78
CA ALA A 282 1.86 -8.04 6.65
C ALA A 282 3.40 -8.05 6.67
N ARG A 283 4.03 -9.23 6.55
CA ARG A 283 5.49 -9.36 6.48
C ARG A 283 6.07 -8.70 5.23
N HIS A 284 5.46 -8.93 4.07
CA HIS A 284 5.91 -8.32 2.81
C HIS A 284 5.65 -6.82 2.82
N LEU A 285 4.52 -6.38 3.38
CA LEU A 285 4.20 -4.97 3.55
C LEU A 285 5.26 -4.25 4.40
N ALA A 286 5.59 -4.82 5.58
CA ALA A 286 6.61 -4.27 6.46
C ALA A 286 7.96 -4.15 5.74
N PHE A 287 8.38 -5.22 5.05
CA PHE A 287 9.64 -5.21 4.31
C PHE A 287 9.67 -4.16 3.19
N GLN A 288 8.57 -3.99 2.45
CA GLN A 288 8.49 -2.97 1.39
C GLN A 288 8.43 -1.55 1.96
N ALA A 289 7.75 -1.34 3.09
CA ALA A 289 7.70 -0.05 3.78
C ALA A 289 9.06 0.39 4.31
N GLU A 290 9.93 -0.53 4.74
CA GLU A 290 11.31 -0.23 5.14
C GLU A 290 12.17 0.36 4.00
N GLN A 291 11.75 0.19 2.75
CA GLN A 291 12.47 0.73 1.58
C GLN A 291 12.10 2.19 1.27
N VAL A 292 11.12 2.76 1.98
CA VAL A 292 10.64 4.13 1.74
C VAL A 292 11.62 5.13 2.37
N PRO A 293 12.09 6.13 1.60
CA PRO A 293 12.92 7.19 2.16
C PRO A 293 12.23 7.92 3.31
N VAL A 294 13.00 8.19 4.38
CA VAL A 294 12.52 8.95 5.55
C VAL A 294 11.89 10.27 5.11
N GLY A 295 10.74 10.61 5.72
CA GLY A 295 9.97 11.81 5.38
C GLY A 295 9.00 11.62 4.20
N SER A 296 9.07 10.51 3.47
CA SER A 296 8.09 10.18 2.43
C SER A 296 6.85 9.50 3.01
N ARG A 297 5.76 9.53 2.24
CA ARG A 297 4.50 8.85 2.55
C ARG A 297 4.34 7.60 1.70
N TRP A 298 3.73 6.58 2.29
CA TRP A 298 3.35 5.37 1.57
C TRP A 298 1.97 4.92 2.03
N LYS A 299 1.18 4.37 1.11
CA LYS A 299 -0.09 3.72 1.40
C LYS A 299 -0.09 2.27 0.95
N VAL A 300 -0.96 1.45 1.53
CA VAL A 300 -1.25 0.10 1.01
C VAL A 300 -2.51 0.08 0.15
N ILE A 301 -2.47 -0.74 -0.90
CA ILE A 301 -3.59 -1.12 -1.76
C ILE A 301 -3.67 -2.64 -1.73
N GLY A 302 -4.56 -3.18 -0.90
CA GLY A 302 -4.78 -4.63 -0.82
C GLY A 302 -5.89 -5.05 -1.78
N ILE A 303 -5.62 -6.03 -2.63
CA ILE A 303 -6.59 -6.49 -3.63
C ILE A 303 -7.62 -7.44 -3.02
N SER A 304 -8.90 -7.19 -3.32
CA SER A 304 -10.04 -7.99 -2.88
C SER A 304 -10.09 -8.13 -1.35
N ARG A 305 -10.33 -9.34 -0.85
CA ARG A 305 -10.49 -9.62 0.59
C ARG A 305 -9.25 -9.33 1.43
N GLU A 306 -8.07 -9.21 0.80
CA GLU A 306 -6.82 -8.86 1.48
C GLU A 306 -6.73 -7.37 1.85
N GLN A 307 -7.66 -6.52 1.36
CA GLN A 307 -7.69 -5.10 1.68
C GLN A 307 -7.69 -4.83 3.18
N TRP A 308 -8.57 -5.49 3.95
CA TRP A 308 -8.78 -5.17 5.36
C TRP A 308 -7.62 -5.61 6.27
N PRO A 309 -7.10 -6.85 6.18
CA PRO A 309 -5.91 -7.23 6.93
C PRO A 309 -4.69 -6.36 6.62
N LEU A 310 -4.48 -6.01 5.34
CA LEU A 310 -3.37 -5.14 4.95
C LEU A 310 -3.56 -3.70 5.41
N ALA A 311 -4.78 -3.15 5.37
CA ALA A 311 -5.06 -1.82 5.92
C ALA A 311 -4.73 -1.75 7.41
N MET A 312 -5.11 -2.76 8.21
CA MET A 312 -4.75 -2.83 9.62
C MET A 312 -3.23 -2.91 9.84
N ALA A 313 -2.54 -3.70 9.02
CA ALA A 313 -1.08 -3.79 9.06
C ALA A 313 -0.43 -2.44 8.70
N ALA A 314 -0.91 -1.76 7.66
CA ALA A 314 -0.40 -0.45 7.25
C ALA A 314 -0.58 0.60 8.35
N LEU A 315 -1.76 0.65 8.96
CA LEU A 315 -2.03 1.56 10.07
C LEU A 315 -1.09 1.34 11.25
N SER A 316 -0.80 0.08 11.57
CA SER A 316 0.14 -0.32 12.64
C SER A 316 1.59 0.05 12.31
N LEU A 317 1.96 0.03 11.03
CA LEU A 317 3.30 0.38 10.53
C LEU A 317 3.46 1.88 10.24
N GLY A 318 2.43 2.69 10.48
CA GLY A 318 2.46 4.14 10.24
C GLY A 318 2.13 4.58 8.80
N GLY A 319 1.71 3.66 7.94
CA GLY A 319 1.33 3.93 6.56
C GLY A 319 -0.09 4.51 6.40
N ASP A 320 -0.37 4.94 5.18
CA ASP A 320 -1.68 5.39 4.69
C ASP A 320 -2.48 4.23 4.09
N VAL A 321 -3.76 4.48 3.75
CA VAL A 321 -4.66 3.43 3.25
C VAL A 321 -5.39 3.89 1.98
N ARG A 322 -5.52 2.97 1.02
CA ARG A 322 -6.46 3.07 -0.09
C ARG A 322 -7.51 1.98 0.03
N VAL A 323 -8.76 2.35 -0.26
CA VAL A 323 -9.88 1.43 -0.43
C VAL A 323 -10.67 1.81 -1.69
N GLY A 324 -11.64 1.01 -2.09
CA GLY A 324 -12.60 1.40 -3.13
C GLY A 324 -12.96 0.25 -4.05
N LEU A 325 -14.00 0.45 -4.84
CA LEU A 325 -14.57 -0.57 -5.72
C LEU A 325 -13.62 -0.97 -6.86
N GLU A 326 -12.58 -0.19 -7.14
CA GLU A 326 -11.48 -0.62 -8.01
C GLU A 326 -10.74 -1.84 -7.45
N ASP A 327 -10.49 -1.82 -6.14
CA ASP A 327 -9.58 -2.75 -5.48
C ASP A 327 -10.33 -3.91 -4.82
N ASN A 328 -11.50 -3.62 -4.22
CA ASN A 328 -12.29 -4.58 -3.44
C ASN A 328 -13.79 -4.23 -3.43
N PHE A 329 -14.65 -5.25 -3.50
CA PHE A 329 -16.10 -5.08 -3.45
C PHE A 329 -16.72 -5.36 -2.09
N TYR A 330 -15.96 -5.87 -1.12
CA TYR A 330 -16.53 -6.46 0.10
C TYR A 330 -16.20 -5.65 1.34
N LEU A 331 -17.19 -5.40 2.18
CA LEU A 331 -17.03 -4.85 3.53
C LEU A 331 -16.27 -5.84 4.43
N PRO A 332 -15.77 -5.41 5.61
CA PRO A 332 -15.03 -6.30 6.51
C PRO A 332 -15.81 -7.54 6.96
N ASN A 333 -17.14 -7.44 7.03
CA ASN A 333 -18.05 -8.54 7.34
C ASN A 333 -18.27 -9.51 6.16
N GLY A 334 -17.73 -9.22 4.98
CA GLY A 334 -17.86 -10.02 3.77
C GLY A 334 -19.06 -9.69 2.88
N GLU A 335 -19.94 -8.77 3.29
CA GLU A 335 -21.04 -8.28 2.45
C GLU A 335 -20.51 -7.45 1.29
N MET A 336 -21.22 -7.47 0.15
CA MET A 336 -20.86 -6.63 -0.98
C MET A 336 -21.25 -5.17 -0.71
N ALA A 337 -20.29 -4.26 -0.88
CA ALA A 337 -20.50 -2.83 -0.74
C ALA A 337 -21.43 -2.30 -1.83
N LYS A 338 -22.28 -1.36 -1.45
CA LYS A 338 -23.25 -0.68 -2.32
C LYS A 338 -22.74 0.66 -2.85
N SER A 339 -21.63 1.14 -2.30
CA SER A 339 -20.92 2.34 -2.76
C SER A 339 -19.47 2.33 -2.26
N ASN A 340 -18.63 3.15 -2.88
CA ASN A 340 -17.31 3.50 -2.39
C ASN A 340 -17.38 4.14 -1.00
N GLY A 341 -18.44 4.91 -0.71
CA GLY A 341 -18.67 5.53 0.60
C GLY A 341 -18.72 4.51 1.75
N GLU A 342 -19.34 3.34 1.55
CA GLU A 342 -19.37 2.29 2.59
C GLU A 342 -17.97 1.71 2.86
N LEU A 343 -17.15 1.54 1.82
CA LEU A 343 -15.77 1.08 1.97
C LEU A 343 -14.91 2.11 2.70
N VAL A 344 -15.08 3.40 2.38
CA VAL A 344 -14.39 4.49 3.08
C VAL A 344 -14.82 4.56 4.54
N ALA A 345 -16.12 4.49 4.83
CA ALA A 345 -16.62 4.50 6.21
C ALA A 345 -16.03 3.36 7.05
N ALA A 346 -15.94 2.15 6.48
CA ALA A 346 -15.28 1.03 7.15
C ALA A 346 -13.77 1.29 7.41
N ALA A 347 -13.07 1.90 6.45
CA ALA A 347 -11.66 2.25 6.63
C ALA A 347 -11.45 3.34 7.70
N VAL A 348 -12.36 4.30 7.81
CA VAL A 348 -12.34 5.36 8.83
C VAL A 348 -12.43 4.76 10.24
N GLU A 349 -13.27 3.74 10.44
CA GLU A 349 -13.35 3.03 11.71
C GLU A 349 -12.03 2.32 12.04
N LEU A 350 -11.37 1.70 11.07
CA LEU A 350 -10.03 1.11 11.28
C LEU A 350 -8.99 2.17 11.67
N VAL A 351 -9.01 3.35 11.02
CA VAL A 351 -8.13 4.47 11.36
C VAL A 351 -8.34 4.88 12.82
N LYS A 352 -9.59 5.07 13.25
CA LYS A 352 -9.92 5.41 14.65
C LYS A 352 -9.44 4.34 15.63
N LEU A 353 -9.68 3.06 15.33
CA LEU A 353 -9.27 1.93 16.17
C LEU A 353 -7.73 1.82 16.29
N SER A 354 -6.98 2.25 15.29
CA SER A 354 -5.51 2.32 15.36
C SER A 354 -4.97 3.44 16.26
N GLY A 355 -5.84 4.29 16.81
CA GLY A 355 -5.45 5.46 17.60
C GLY A 355 -4.98 6.65 16.76
N ARG A 356 -5.17 6.59 15.44
CA ARG A 356 -4.83 7.66 14.48
C ARG A 356 -6.11 8.37 14.02
N THR A 357 -5.96 9.47 13.30
CA THR A 357 -7.10 10.23 12.75
C THR A 357 -6.98 10.37 11.25
N VAL A 358 -8.11 10.46 10.57
CA VAL A 358 -8.16 10.68 9.13
C VAL A 358 -7.67 12.11 8.82
N ALA A 359 -6.81 12.23 7.82
CA ALA A 359 -6.28 13.52 7.36
C ALA A 359 -7.39 14.32 6.67
N THR A 360 -7.54 15.59 7.06
CA THR A 360 -8.36 16.54 6.29
C THR A 360 -7.68 16.89 4.96
N LEU A 361 -8.37 17.60 4.07
CA LEU A 361 -7.75 18.10 2.83
C LEU A 361 -6.53 18.98 3.10
N GLU A 362 -6.60 19.84 4.11
CA GLU A 362 -5.50 20.73 4.48
C GLU A 362 -4.34 19.95 5.12
N ASP A 363 -4.63 18.91 5.91
CA ASP A 363 -3.59 17.99 6.39
C ASP A 363 -2.90 17.29 5.21
N THR A 364 -3.67 16.73 4.28
CA THR A 364 -3.13 16.05 3.10
C THR A 364 -2.29 16.99 2.25
N LYS A 365 -2.73 18.24 2.06
CA LYS A 365 -1.96 19.25 1.33
C LYS A 365 -0.63 19.56 2.03
N ARG A 366 -0.66 19.81 3.35
CA ARG A 366 0.55 20.07 4.15
C ARG A 366 1.52 18.89 4.14
N ILE A 367 1.00 17.67 4.24
CA ILE A 367 1.81 16.44 4.28
C ILE A 367 2.46 16.17 2.91
N LEU A 368 1.73 16.30 1.81
CA LEU A 368 2.23 15.95 0.47
C LEU A 368 2.95 17.11 -0.23
N TRP A 369 2.63 18.35 0.12
CA TRP A 369 3.19 19.58 -0.45
C TRP A 369 3.51 20.60 0.65
N PRO A 370 4.50 20.31 1.54
CA PRO A 370 4.83 21.21 2.65
C PRO A 370 5.32 22.59 2.20
N GLU A 371 5.85 22.70 0.97
CA GLU A 371 6.29 23.96 0.36
C GLU A 371 5.20 24.59 -0.56
N GLY A 372 3.98 24.03 -0.56
CA GLY A 372 2.90 24.38 -1.49
C GLY A 372 2.91 23.54 -2.78
N GLY A 373 1.81 23.57 -3.55
CA GLY A 373 1.76 22.94 -4.89
C GLY A 373 0.68 21.89 -5.17
N ALA A 374 -0.50 21.93 -4.54
CA ALA A 374 -1.60 21.00 -4.84
C ALA A 374 -2.42 21.32 -6.12
N ASN A 375 -1.95 22.30 -6.92
CA ASN A 375 -2.69 23.05 -7.97
C ASN A 375 -3.90 23.84 -7.48
#